data_AF-A0A7X6PCK3-F1
#
_entry.id   AF-A0A7X6PCK3-F1
#
_cell.length_a   1.000
_cell.length_b   1.000
_cell.length_c   1.000
_cell.angle_alpha   90.00
_cell.angle_beta   90.00
_cell.angle_gamma   90.00
#
_symmetry.space_group_name_H-M   'P 1'
#
loop_
_entity.id
_entity.type
_entity.pdbx_description
1 polymer ?
#
loop_
_entity_poly.entity_id
_entity_poly.type
_entity_poly.pdbx_seq_one_letter_code
_entity_poly.pdbx_strand_id
1 'polypeptide(L)'
;MPRTEFKELLDAGVHFGHLKRKWNPAMAPYIFMERNGIHIIDLEKTIEKLDEAASAMKQIAKSGKKILFVATKKQAKEIVAEKVNRVNMPYVTERWPGGMLTNFPTIRKAVKKMSSIDRMAADGTFSNLSKREKLQITRQRAKLEKNLGSIADLTRLPSALFVVDICKENIAVREAKRLGIPVFAMVDTNSDPTIIDFPIPANDDASKSISLITEILCQAVEEGLNERKMEKDKEPGTRERRIIRKDTVASEGSAPVTGPAEDEEEEEEERRQERDAEDLDEAE
;
A
#
# COMPACT_ATOMS: atom_id res chain seq x y z
N MET A 1 -21.77 -0.30 -4.52
CA MET A 1 -20.89 -0.55 -5.67
C MET A 1 -21.33 0.36 -6.80
N PRO A 2 -20.51 1.38 -7.11
CA PRO A 2 -20.72 2.16 -8.31
C PRO A 2 -20.72 1.21 -9.50
N ARG A 3 -21.78 1.26 -10.31
CA ARG A 3 -21.91 0.38 -11.47
C ARG A 3 -21.06 1.00 -12.56
N THR A 4 -19.97 0.33 -12.92
CA THR A 4 -19.08 0.83 -13.96
C THR A 4 -19.82 0.91 -15.30
N GLU A 5 -19.96 2.11 -15.87
CA GLU A 5 -20.63 2.25 -17.16
C GLU A 5 -19.63 2.02 -18.30
N PHE A 6 -20.00 1.17 -19.26
CA PHE A 6 -19.20 0.89 -20.46
C PHE A 6 -18.79 2.17 -21.19
N LYS A 7 -19.70 3.14 -21.26
CA LYS A 7 -19.47 4.42 -21.93
C LYS A 7 -18.39 5.25 -21.25
N GLU A 8 -18.33 5.26 -19.92
CA GLU A 8 -17.29 5.98 -19.16
C GLU A 8 -15.91 5.37 -19.43
N LEU A 9 -15.79 4.04 -19.46
CA LEU A 9 -14.53 3.35 -19.79
C LEU A 9 -14.09 3.64 -21.23
N LEU A 10 -15.05 3.70 -22.17
CA LEU A 10 -14.79 4.03 -23.56
C LEU A 10 -14.27 5.47 -23.70
N ASP A 11 -14.97 6.44 -23.09
CA ASP A 11 -14.64 7.87 -23.14
C ASP A 11 -13.31 8.19 -22.43
N ALA A 12 -12.98 7.44 -21.37
CA ALA A 12 -11.70 7.55 -20.67
C ALA A 12 -10.51 6.90 -21.41
N GLY A 13 -10.78 6.15 -22.49
CA GLY A 13 -9.74 5.50 -23.30
C GLY A 13 -9.13 4.26 -22.65
N VAL A 14 -9.87 3.55 -21.81
CA VAL A 14 -9.43 2.33 -21.09
C VAL A 14 -9.15 1.17 -22.05
N HIS A 15 -9.85 1.14 -23.18
CA HIS A 15 -9.79 0.06 -24.18
C HIS A 15 -8.54 0.08 -25.07
N PHE A 16 -7.73 1.14 -25.04
CA PHE A 16 -6.53 1.21 -25.86
C PHE A 16 -5.40 0.43 -25.22
N GLY A 17 -4.89 -0.59 -25.92
CA GLY A 17 -3.66 -1.28 -25.55
C GLY A 17 -2.43 -0.75 -26.30
N HIS A 18 -1.40 -1.59 -26.36
CA HIS A 18 -0.15 -1.32 -27.04
C HIS A 18 -0.14 -1.81 -28.50
N LEU A 19 0.96 -1.48 -29.20
CA LEU A 19 1.25 -1.96 -30.55
C LEU A 19 1.38 -3.50 -30.59
N LYS A 20 0.94 -4.11 -31.70
CA LYS A 20 1.00 -5.57 -31.94
C LYS A 20 2.34 -6.21 -31.61
N ARG A 21 3.46 -5.55 -31.92
CA ARG A 21 4.81 -6.10 -31.68
C ARG A 21 5.21 -6.20 -30.20
N LYS A 22 4.48 -5.52 -29.30
CA LYS A 22 4.79 -5.46 -27.86
C LYS A 22 3.85 -6.32 -27.01
N TRP A 23 2.87 -6.99 -27.63
CA TRP A 23 1.85 -7.72 -26.88
C TRP A 23 2.40 -9.01 -26.26
N ASN A 24 1.76 -9.43 -25.17
CA ASN A 24 1.98 -10.68 -24.50
C ASN A 24 0.88 -11.69 -24.94
N PRO A 25 1.24 -12.89 -25.43
CA PRO A 25 0.26 -13.91 -25.82
C PRO A 25 -0.74 -14.29 -24.71
N ALA A 26 -0.33 -14.21 -23.44
CA ALA A 26 -1.20 -14.48 -22.30
C ALA A 26 -2.38 -13.49 -22.17
N MET A 27 -2.28 -12.31 -22.81
CA MET A 27 -3.37 -11.33 -22.89
C MET A 27 -4.40 -11.63 -23.99
N ALA A 28 -4.19 -12.67 -24.81
CA ALA A 28 -5.13 -13.03 -25.87
C ALA A 28 -6.60 -13.14 -25.43
N PRO A 29 -6.94 -13.69 -24.24
CA PRO A 29 -8.33 -13.75 -23.78
C PRO A 29 -8.95 -12.37 -23.53
N TYR A 30 -8.16 -11.32 -23.26
CA TYR A 30 -8.66 -9.99 -22.92
C TYR A 30 -8.63 -9.00 -24.11
N ILE A 31 -8.06 -9.40 -25.24
CA ILE A 31 -7.98 -8.57 -26.44
C ILE A 31 -9.22 -8.85 -27.31
N PHE A 32 -9.95 -7.80 -27.64
CA PHE A 32 -11.13 -7.87 -28.50
C PHE A 32 -10.74 -7.93 -29.98
N MET A 33 -9.93 -6.97 -30.45
CA MET A 33 -9.49 -6.89 -31.84
C MET A 33 -8.20 -6.07 -31.99
N GLU A 34 -7.67 -6.01 -33.22
CA GLU A 34 -6.58 -5.13 -33.60
C GLU A 34 -7.10 -4.08 -34.60
N ARG A 35 -6.78 -2.79 -34.38
CA ARG A 35 -7.11 -1.71 -35.31
C ARG A 35 -5.91 -0.79 -35.47
N ASN A 36 -5.49 -0.54 -36.72
CA ASN A 36 -4.34 0.32 -37.04
C ASN A 36 -3.04 -0.09 -36.30
N GLY A 37 -2.82 -1.40 -36.08
CA GLY A 37 -1.64 -1.92 -35.40
C GLY A 37 -1.64 -1.80 -33.87
N ILE A 38 -2.75 -1.33 -33.27
CA ILE A 38 -2.97 -1.23 -31.82
C ILE A 38 -3.99 -2.28 -31.40
N HIS A 39 -3.73 -2.97 -30.29
CA HIS A 39 -4.69 -3.88 -29.69
C HIS A 39 -5.78 -3.12 -28.93
N ILE A 40 -7.02 -3.54 -29.12
CA ILE A 40 -8.19 -3.04 -28.39
C ILE A 40 -8.55 -4.08 -27.34
N ILE A 41 -8.57 -3.66 -26.08
CA ILE A 41 -8.97 -4.45 -24.92
C ILE A 41 -10.49 -4.56 -24.88
N ASP A 42 -10.98 -5.75 -24.53
CA ASP A 42 -12.39 -6.02 -24.34
C ASP A 42 -12.91 -5.40 -23.04
N LEU A 43 -13.72 -4.34 -23.18
CA LEU A 43 -14.26 -3.60 -22.04
C LEU A 43 -15.30 -4.38 -21.23
N GLU A 44 -16.00 -5.36 -21.82
CA GLU A 44 -16.94 -6.19 -21.05
C GLU A 44 -16.17 -7.01 -20.01
N LYS A 45 -15.03 -7.59 -20.43
CA LYS A 45 -14.12 -8.30 -19.52
C LYS A 45 -13.47 -7.37 -18.52
N THR A 46 -13.16 -6.12 -18.91
CA THR A 46 -12.69 -5.10 -17.97
C THR A 46 -13.73 -4.82 -16.88
N ILE A 47 -15.01 -4.68 -17.22
CA ILE A 47 -16.09 -4.44 -16.25
C ILE A 47 -16.20 -5.61 -15.29
N GLU A 48 -16.29 -6.85 -15.80
CA GLU A 48 -16.38 -8.05 -14.96
C GLU A 48 -15.21 -8.16 -13.97
N LYS A 49 -13.99 -7.96 -14.46
CA LYS A 49 -12.77 -8.05 -13.64
C LYS A 49 -12.61 -6.88 -12.68
N LEU A 50 -13.05 -5.70 -13.06
CA LEU A 50 -13.05 -4.54 -12.19
C LEU A 50 -14.05 -4.72 -11.05
N ASP A 51 -15.24 -5.25 -11.32
CA ASP A 51 -16.25 -5.53 -10.30
C ASP A 51 -15.78 -6.63 -9.32
N GLU A 52 -15.12 -7.67 -9.83
CA GLU A 52 -14.46 -8.71 -9.02
C GLU A 52 -13.40 -8.11 -8.08
N ALA A 53 -12.50 -7.29 -8.64
CA ALA A 53 -11.44 -6.61 -7.89
C ALA A 53 -12.00 -5.62 -6.84
N ALA A 54 -12.97 -4.80 -7.23
CA ALA A 54 -13.62 -3.83 -6.35
C ALA A 54 -14.34 -4.52 -5.19
N SER A 55 -15.01 -5.64 -5.46
CA SER A 55 -15.68 -6.46 -4.44
C SER A 55 -14.68 -7.01 -3.42
N ALA A 56 -13.57 -7.58 -3.88
CA ALA A 56 -12.53 -8.11 -3.00
C ALA A 56 -11.84 -7.00 -2.20
N MET A 57 -11.48 -5.87 -2.82
CA MET A 57 -10.87 -4.72 -2.13
C MET A 57 -11.82 -4.13 -1.07
N LYS A 58 -13.13 -4.07 -1.35
CA LYS A 58 -14.14 -3.65 -0.38
C LYS A 58 -14.16 -4.57 0.86
N GLN A 59 -14.12 -5.88 0.68
CA GLN A 59 -14.07 -6.83 1.81
C GLN A 59 -12.79 -6.67 2.64
N ILE A 60 -11.64 -6.46 1.99
CA ILE A 60 -10.37 -6.22 2.68
C ILE A 60 -10.45 -4.93 3.50
N ALA A 61 -10.98 -3.85 2.91
CA ALA A 61 -11.18 -2.58 3.61
C ALA A 61 -12.15 -2.69 4.78
N LYS A 62 -13.25 -3.44 4.61
CA LYS A 62 -14.24 -3.73 5.66
C LYS A 62 -13.63 -4.47 6.85
N SER A 63 -12.72 -5.42 6.60
CA SER A 63 -11.96 -6.09 7.68
C SER A 63 -11.01 -5.14 8.44
N GLY A 64 -10.76 -3.95 7.90
CA GLY A 64 -9.89 -2.95 8.49
C GLY A 64 -8.42 -3.08 8.16
N LYS A 65 -8.10 -3.94 7.20
CA LYS A 65 -6.75 -4.14 6.70
C LYS A 65 -6.39 -3.03 5.71
N LYS A 66 -5.08 -2.76 5.59
CA LYS A 66 -4.56 -1.73 4.69
C LYS A 66 -4.22 -2.33 3.32
N ILE A 67 -4.53 -1.58 2.27
CA ILE A 67 -4.21 -1.89 0.87
C ILE A 67 -3.15 -0.90 0.42
N LEU A 68 -2.04 -1.40 -0.12
CA LEU A 68 -0.93 -0.57 -0.60
C LEU A 68 -1.08 -0.33 -2.11
N PHE A 69 -1.14 0.92 -2.53
CA PHE A 69 -1.22 1.30 -3.94
C PHE A 69 0.18 1.63 -4.48
N VAL A 70 0.57 1.07 -5.62
CA VAL A 70 1.91 1.24 -6.22
C VAL A 70 1.80 1.72 -7.64
N ALA A 71 2.42 2.86 -7.93
CA ALA A 71 2.43 3.43 -9.27
C ALA A 71 3.62 4.39 -9.48
N THR A 72 4.74 3.93 -10.06
CA THR A 72 5.89 4.82 -10.33
C THR A 72 5.82 5.53 -11.68
N LYS A 73 4.83 5.19 -12.52
CA LYS A 73 4.64 5.77 -13.85
C LYS A 73 4.25 7.24 -13.76
N LYS A 74 4.87 8.11 -14.58
CA LYS A 74 4.71 9.57 -14.50
C LYS A 74 3.24 10.00 -14.58
N GLN A 75 2.47 9.35 -15.45
CA GLN A 75 1.05 9.59 -15.69
C GLN A 75 0.16 9.21 -14.51
N ALA A 76 0.64 8.34 -13.61
CA ALA A 76 -0.10 7.79 -12.48
C ALA A 76 0.26 8.41 -11.14
N LYS A 77 1.47 8.97 -10.97
CA LYS A 77 2.00 9.43 -9.66
C LYS A 77 1.05 10.35 -8.92
N GLU A 78 0.67 11.46 -9.55
CA GLU A 78 -0.18 12.49 -8.92
C GLU A 78 -1.60 11.97 -8.70
N ILE A 79 -2.13 11.22 -9.66
CA ILE A 79 -3.48 10.66 -9.63
C ILE A 79 -3.64 9.69 -8.47
N VAL A 80 -2.71 8.74 -8.33
CA VAL A 80 -2.73 7.75 -7.25
C VAL A 80 -2.51 8.44 -5.90
N ALA A 81 -1.54 9.36 -5.80
CA ALA A 81 -1.32 10.10 -4.56
C ALA A 81 -2.58 10.88 -4.11
N GLU A 82 -3.23 11.60 -5.02
CA GLU A 82 -4.40 12.40 -4.69
C GLU A 82 -5.60 11.53 -4.30
N LYS A 83 -5.94 10.51 -5.11
CA LYS A 83 -7.14 9.70 -4.89
C LYS A 83 -7.00 8.77 -3.69
N VAL A 84 -5.83 8.16 -3.50
CA VAL A 84 -5.60 7.21 -2.41
C VAL A 84 -5.46 7.92 -1.06
N ASN A 85 -4.88 9.13 -1.05
CA ASN A 85 -4.80 9.94 0.18
C ASN A 85 -6.19 10.31 0.72
N ARG A 86 -7.19 10.56 -0.16
CA ARG A 86 -8.58 10.83 0.25
C ARG A 86 -9.19 9.68 1.07
N VAL A 87 -8.83 8.43 0.77
CA VAL A 87 -9.32 7.23 1.48
C VAL A 87 -8.39 6.76 2.60
N ASN A 88 -7.33 7.52 2.91
CA ASN A 88 -6.35 7.23 3.95
C ASN A 88 -5.74 5.81 3.86
N MET A 89 -5.38 5.42 2.64
CA MET A 89 -4.66 4.19 2.34
C MET A 89 -3.20 4.51 1.97
N PRO A 90 -2.25 3.61 2.28
CA PRO A 90 -0.86 3.82 1.94
C PRO A 90 -0.63 3.68 0.42
N TYR A 91 0.29 4.48 -0.12
CA TYR A 91 0.66 4.44 -1.54
C TYR A 91 2.16 4.62 -1.76
N VAL A 92 2.71 4.20 -2.90
CA VAL A 92 4.10 4.42 -3.31
C VAL A 92 4.11 4.90 -4.74
N THR A 93 4.51 6.15 -4.95
CA THR A 93 4.47 6.79 -6.28
C THR A 93 5.84 7.12 -6.86
N GLU A 94 6.90 7.10 -6.05
CA GLU A 94 8.23 7.47 -6.53
C GLU A 94 9.03 6.30 -7.06
N ARG A 95 9.71 5.57 -6.17
CA ARG A 95 10.52 4.41 -6.53
C ARG A 95 10.20 3.31 -5.54
N TRP A 96 9.95 2.10 -6.06
CA TRP A 96 9.92 0.90 -5.25
C TRP A 96 11.35 0.46 -4.86
N PRO A 97 11.76 0.57 -3.59
CA PRO A 97 13.02 -0.03 -3.16
C PRO A 97 12.85 -1.56 -3.11
N GLY A 98 13.83 -2.29 -3.65
CA GLY A 98 13.84 -3.75 -3.49
C GLY A 98 13.92 -4.12 -2.01
N GLY A 99 13.17 -5.14 -1.61
CA GLY A 99 13.02 -5.56 -0.23
C GLY A 99 11.98 -4.77 0.56
N MET A 100 11.11 -3.99 -0.10
CA MET A 100 10.13 -3.17 0.59
C MET A 100 9.15 -4.00 1.44
N LEU A 101 8.68 -5.12 0.89
CA LEU A 101 7.79 -6.04 1.60
C LEU A 101 8.60 -7.18 2.24
N THR A 102 9.58 -7.75 1.54
CA THR A 102 10.32 -8.92 2.03
C THR A 102 11.32 -8.59 3.14
N ASN A 103 11.79 -7.34 3.21
CA ASN A 103 12.65 -6.84 4.28
C ASN A 103 12.00 -5.62 4.97
N PHE A 104 10.75 -5.79 5.39
CA PHE A 104 9.97 -4.77 6.06
C PHE A 104 10.61 -4.18 7.33
N PRO A 105 11.33 -4.96 8.17
CA PRO A 105 12.03 -4.40 9.33
C PRO A 105 13.02 -3.29 8.96
N THR A 106 13.80 -3.46 7.89
CA THR A 106 14.74 -2.41 7.42
C THR A 106 14.01 -1.18 6.90
N ILE A 107 12.89 -1.34 6.18
CA ILE A 107 12.07 -0.20 5.75
C ILE A 107 11.50 0.55 6.95
N ARG A 108 11.04 -0.17 7.98
CA ARG A 108 10.54 0.43 9.22
C ARG A 108 11.64 1.22 9.94
N LYS A 109 12.89 0.76 9.94
CA LYS A 109 14.04 1.53 10.46
C LYS A 109 14.20 2.86 9.71
N ALA A 110 14.05 2.87 8.38
CA ALA A 110 14.11 4.09 7.59
C ALA A 110 12.96 5.07 7.87
N VAL A 111 11.74 4.55 8.08
CA VAL A 111 10.57 5.34 8.50
C VAL A 111 10.78 5.91 9.91
N LYS A 112 11.28 5.10 10.86
CA LYS A 112 11.60 5.56 12.23
C LYS A 112 12.63 6.68 12.22
N LYS A 113 13.61 6.63 11.30
CA LYS A 113 14.60 7.70 11.09
C LYS A 113 13.96 9.00 10.59
N MET A 114 12.90 8.93 9.79
CA MET A 114 12.14 10.11 9.39
C MET A 114 11.46 10.75 10.61
N SER A 115 10.75 9.95 11.40
CA SER A 115 10.09 10.42 12.63
C SER A 115 11.08 10.95 13.67
N SER A 116 12.27 10.38 13.78
CA SER A 116 13.31 10.90 14.68
C SER A 116 13.81 12.27 14.25
N ILE A 117 13.92 12.52 12.94
CA ILE A 117 14.29 13.85 12.42
C ILE A 117 13.19 14.87 12.74
N ASP A 118 11.92 14.48 12.59
CA ASP A 118 10.79 15.35 12.96
C ASP A 118 10.79 15.69 14.45
N ARG A 119 11.10 14.71 15.30
CA ARG A 119 11.25 14.91 16.75
C ARG A 119 12.42 15.84 17.08
N MET A 120 13.59 15.65 16.47
CA MET A 120 14.74 16.55 16.66
C MET A 120 14.45 18.00 16.24
N ALA A 121 13.60 18.18 15.23
CA ALA A 121 13.14 19.49 14.80
C ALA A 121 12.18 20.13 15.82
N ALA A 122 11.32 19.34 16.45
CA ALA A 122 10.41 19.81 17.50
C ALA A 122 11.13 20.09 18.84
N ASP A 123 12.08 19.24 19.23
CA ASP A 123 12.80 19.31 20.50
C ASP A 123 13.88 20.43 20.51
N GLY A 124 14.11 21.11 19.37
CA GLY A 124 15.06 22.21 19.25
C GLY A 124 16.52 21.78 19.09
N THR A 125 16.84 20.48 19.20
CA THR A 125 18.19 19.91 18.97
C THR A 125 18.71 20.24 17.58
N PHE A 126 17.82 20.37 16.60
CA PHE A 126 18.14 20.78 15.23
C PHE A 126 18.83 22.16 15.16
N SER A 127 18.63 23.03 16.15
CA SER A 127 19.25 24.35 16.20
C SER A 127 20.75 24.31 16.52
N ASN A 128 21.19 23.29 17.27
CA ASN A 128 22.57 23.15 17.74
C ASN A 128 23.52 22.56 16.68
N LEU A 129 22.99 22.09 15.55
CA LEU A 129 23.77 21.51 14.47
C LEU A 129 24.46 22.58 13.60
N SER A 130 25.55 22.21 12.94
CA SER A 130 26.19 23.08 11.96
C SER A 130 25.29 23.29 10.73
N LYS A 131 25.49 24.39 10.00
CA LYS A 131 24.72 24.66 8.75
C LYS A 131 24.81 23.52 7.73
N ARG A 132 25.96 22.85 7.66
CA ARG A 132 26.21 21.70 6.77
C ARG A 132 25.36 20.49 7.18
N GLU A 133 25.35 20.15 8.47
CA GLU A 133 24.58 19.03 9.01
C GLU A 133 23.08 19.28 8.88
N LYS A 134 22.60 20.50 9.19
CA LYS A 134 21.20 20.88 8.99
C LYS A 134 20.78 20.66 7.54
N LEU A 135 21.60 21.09 6.58
CA LEU A 135 21.31 20.90 5.17
C LEU A 135 21.24 19.41 4.78
N GLN A 136 22.16 18.59 5.29
CA GLN A 136 22.15 17.14 5.03
C GLN A 136 20.91 16.46 5.61
N ILE A 137 20.55 16.76 6.85
CA ILE A 137 19.37 16.20 7.51
C ILE A 137 18.09 16.66 6.80
N THR A 138 17.97 17.93 6.43
CA THR A 138 16.82 18.43 5.68
C THR A 138 16.67 17.72 4.33
N ARG A 139 17.78 17.52 3.59
CA ARG A 139 17.76 16.76 2.32
C ARG A 139 17.37 15.31 2.55
N GLN A 140 17.87 14.68 3.61
CA GLN A 140 17.54 13.30 3.96
C GLN A 140 16.06 13.16 4.32
N ARG A 141 15.51 14.06 5.15
CA ARG A 141 14.10 14.13 5.51
C ARG A 141 13.22 14.28 4.26
N ALA A 142 13.53 15.26 3.41
CA ALA A 142 12.76 15.49 2.17
C ALA A 142 12.78 14.26 1.25
N LYS A 143 13.91 13.54 1.18
CA LYS A 143 14.02 12.30 0.40
C LYS A 143 13.22 11.15 1.02
N LEU A 144 13.23 11.02 2.34
CA LEU A 144 12.45 10.00 3.05
C LEU A 144 10.95 10.27 2.92
N GLU A 145 10.51 11.51 3.15
CA GLU A 145 9.11 11.93 3.03
C GLU A 145 8.57 11.65 1.63
N LYS A 146 9.33 12.04 0.60
CA LYS A 146 8.92 11.85 -0.78
C LYS A 146 8.73 10.37 -1.16
N ASN A 147 9.53 9.46 -0.59
CA ASN A 147 9.52 8.05 -0.94
C ASN A 147 8.64 7.19 -0.03
N LEU A 148 8.58 7.52 1.27
CA LEU A 148 8.02 6.68 2.33
C LEU A 148 7.01 7.42 3.22
N GLY A 149 6.70 8.70 2.96
CA GLY A 149 5.81 9.50 3.82
C GLY A 149 4.42 8.87 4.00
N SER A 150 3.84 8.39 2.91
CA SER A 150 2.54 7.70 2.87
C SER A 150 2.50 6.34 3.58
N ILE A 151 3.65 5.72 3.87
CA ILE A 151 3.74 4.46 4.62
C ILE A 151 4.22 4.69 6.05
N ALA A 152 4.33 5.95 6.51
CA ALA A 152 4.80 6.27 7.85
C ALA A 152 3.96 5.59 8.94
N ASP A 153 2.64 5.54 8.73
CA ASP A 153 1.68 4.93 9.65
C ASP A 153 1.58 3.39 9.51
N LEU A 154 2.34 2.80 8.60
CA LEU A 154 2.26 1.37 8.30
C LEU A 154 3.06 0.56 9.33
N THR A 155 2.35 0.00 10.31
CA THR A 155 2.98 -0.83 11.36
C THR A 155 3.19 -2.28 10.95
N ARG A 156 2.33 -2.83 10.09
CA ARG A 156 2.34 -4.22 9.63
C ARG A 156 2.32 -4.27 8.10
N LEU A 157 2.70 -5.41 7.54
CA LEU A 157 2.60 -5.63 6.09
C LEU A 157 1.17 -5.35 5.58
N PRO A 158 1.04 -4.76 4.38
CA PRO A 158 -0.26 -4.58 3.75
C PRO A 158 -0.89 -5.93 3.44
N SER A 159 -2.22 -6.00 3.46
CA SER A 159 -2.94 -7.25 3.19
C SER A 159 -3.32 -7.42 1.73
N ALA A 160 -3.12 -6.40 0.92
CA ALA A 160 -3.25 -6.45 -0.53
C ALA A 160 -2.37 -5.37 -1.16
N LEU A 161 -1.99 -5.62 -2.41
CA LEU A 161 -1.24 -4.68 -3.25
C LEU A 161 -2.09 -4.33 -4.46
N PHE A 162 -2.25 -3.04 -4.77
CA PHE A 162 -2.76 -2.58 -6.05
C PHE A 162 -1.62 -1.98 -6.88
N VAL A 163 -1.45 -2.41 -8.12
CA VAL A 163 -0.33 -2.03 -8.99
C VAL A 163 -0.81 -1.43 -10.31
N VAL A 164 -0.22 -0.31 -10.69
CA VAL A 164 -0.37 0.27 -12.04
C VAL A 164 0.87 -0.07 -12.85
N ASP A 165 0.70 -0.80 -13.96
CA ASP A 165 1.76 -1.29 -14.86
C ASP A 165 2.68 -2.36 -14.21
N ILE A 166 2.39 -3.62 -14.50
CA ILE A 166 3.15 -4.77 -13.96
C ILE A 166 4.57 -4.83 -14.52
N CYS A 167 4.74 -4.48 -15.80
CA CYS A 167 6.07 -4.46 -16.42
C CYS A 167 6.99 -3.48 -15.70
N LYS A 168 6.44 -2.35 -15.25
CA LYS A 168 7.21 -1.35 -14.49
C LYS A 168 7.45 -1.76 -13.03
N GLU A 169 6.45 -2.35 -12.38
CA GLU A 169 6.48 -2.70 -10.94
C GLU A 169 6.71 -4.19 -10.67
N ASN A 170 7.47 -4.86 -11.54
CA ASN A 170 7.70 -6.31 -11.44
C ASN A 170 8.34 -6.74 -10.11
N ILE A 171 9.16 -5.89 -9.49
CA ILE A 171 9.78 -6.16 -8.18
C ILE A 171 8.70 -6.22 -7.09
N ALA A 172 7.77 -5.26 -7.08
CA ALA A 172 6.69 -5.21 -6.11
C ALA A 172 5.78 -6.45 -6.21
N VAL A 173 5.42 -6.84 -7.43
CA VAL A 173 4.60 -8.03 -7.69
C VAL A 173 5.33 -9.31 -7.25
N ARG A 174 6.62 -9.44 -7.53
CA ARG A 174 7.43 -10.61 -7.10
C ARG A 174 7.53 -10.72 -5.58
N GLU A 175 7.75 -9.59 -4.90
CA GLU A 175 7.81 -9.57 -3.43
C GLU A 175 6.46 -9.93 -2.81
N ALA A 176 5.37 -9.36 -3.31
CA ALA A 176 4.02 -9.66 -2.84
C ALA A 176 3.68 -11.14 -3.02
N LYS A 177 3.97 -11.71 -4.20
CA LYS A 177 3.75 -13.13 -4.50
C LYS A 177 4.55 -14.05 -3.57
N ARG A 178 5.81 -13.70 -3.26
CA ARG A 178 6.65 -14.48 -2.34
C ARG A 178 6.08 -14.51 -0.91
N LEU A 179 5.40 -13.45 -0.49
CA LEU A 179 4.79 -13.32 0.84
C LEU A 179 3.32 -13.76 0.89
N GLY A 180 2.74 -14.19 -0.24
CA GLY A 180 1.33 -14.55 -0.33
C GLY A 180 0.37 -13.37 -0.15
N ILE A 181 0.83 -12.14 -0.47
CA ILE A 181 -0.03 -10.96 -0.46
C ILE A 181 -0.78 -10.92 -1.80
N PRO A 182 -2.13 -10.88 -1.80
CA PRO A 182 -2.91 -10.83 -3.03
C PRO A 182 -2.64 -9.54 -3.79
N VAL A 183 -2.47 -9.68 -5.11
CA VAL A 183 -2.14 -8.58 -6.02
C VAL A 183 -3.33 -8.29 -6.95
N PHE A 184 -3.70 -7.01 -6.96
CA PHE A 184 -4.64 -6.40 -7.88
C PHE A 184 -3.82 -5.55 -8.85
N ALA A 185 -4.05 -5.63 -10.15
CA ALA A 185 -3.26 -4.82 -11.08
C ALA A 185 -4.04 -4.37 -12.31
N MET A 186 -3.73 -3.17 -12.78
CA MET A 186 -4.05 -2.76 -14.15
C MET A 186 -3.09 -3.47 -15.10
N VAL A 187 -3.66 -4.19 -16.07
CA VAL A 187 -2.91 -5.03 -17.00
C VAL A 187 -3.16 -4.55 -18.42
N ASP A 188 -2.14 -3.97 -19.04
CA ASP A 188 -2.15 -3.68 -20.47
C ASP A 188 -1.69 -4.94 -21.25
N THR A 189 -1.95 -4.94 -22.54
CA THR A 189 -1.66 -5.95 -23.56
C THR A 189 -0.21 -6.45 -23.61
N ASN A 190 0.77 -5.71 -23.08
CA ASN A 190 2.18 -6.12 -23.01
C ASN A 190 2.52 -6.92 -21.73
N SER A 191 1.63 -6.92 -20.74
CA SER A 191 1.84 -7.52 -19.43
C SER A 191 1.29 -8.96 -19.38
N ASP A 192 1.78 -9.76 -18.44
CA ASP A 192 1.26 -11.12 -18.21
C ASP A 192 0.16 -11.07 -17.12
N PRO A 193 -1.11 -11.40 -17.44
CA PRO A 193 -2.19 -11.39 -16.46
C PRO A 193 -2.13 -12.59 -15.51
N THR A 194 -1.41 -13.67 -15.84
CA THR A 194 -1.42 -14.93 -15.08
C THR A 194 -0.66 -14.87 -13.76
N ILE A 195 0.21 -13.87 -13.61
CA ILE A 195 0.98 -13.65 -12.38
C ILE A 195 0.22 -12.81 -11.33
N ILE A 196 -0.98 -12.33 -11.68
CA ILE A 196 -1.81 -11.46 -10.85
C ILE A 196 -3.07 -12.21 -10.42
N ASP A 197 -3.48 -12.03 -9.17
CA ASP A 197 -4.67 -12.68 -8.61
C ASP A 197 -5.96 -12.04 -9.15
N PHE A 198 -6.00 -10.71 -9.20
CA PHE A 198 -7.12 -9.92 -9.73
C PHE A 198 -6.65 -9.00 -10.87
N PRO A 199 -6.48 -9.54 -12.10
CA PRO A 199 -6.07 -8.74 -13.25
C PRO A 199 -7.24 -7.89 -13.77
N ILE A 200 -7.03 -6.59 -13.92
CA ILE A 200 -7.98 -5.64 -14.52
C ILE A 200 -7.43 -5.24 -15.89
N PRO A 201 -7.94 -5.79 -17.00
CA PRO A 201 -7.49 -5.44 -18.34
C PRO A 201 -7.80 -3.97 -18.62
N ALA A 202 -6.76 -3.13 -18.74
CA ALA A 202 -6.95 -1.69 -18.88
C ALA A 202 -5.68 -1.01 -19.42
N ASN A 203 -5.87 0.12 -20.09
CA ASN A 203 -4.79 1.02 -20.48
C ASN A 203 -4.11 1.63 -19.25
N ASP A 204 -2.81 1.39 -19.08
CA ASP A 204 -2.00 1.95 -17.99
C ASP A 204 -1.14 3.17 -18.40
N ASP A 205 -1.20 3.59 -19.67
CA ASP A 205 -0.47 4.75 -20.20
C ASP A 205 -1.30 6.04 -20.13
N ALA A 206 -2.63 5.94 -20.26
CA ALA A 206 -3.51 7.10 -20.27
C ALA A 206 -3.89 7.55 -18.85
N SER A 207 -3.56 8.81 -18.51
CA SER A 207 -3.93 9.42 -17.23
C SER A 207 -5.44 9.33 -16.92
N LYS A 208 -6.31 9.51 -17.92
CA LYS A 208 -7.77 9.39 -17.72
C LYS A 208 -8.20 7.96 -17.36
N SER A 209 -7.62 6.95 -18.01
CA SER A 209 -7.86 5.53 -17.70
C SER A 209 -7.44 5.19 -16.27
N ILE A 210 -6.20 5.53 -15.90
CA ILE A 210 -5.66 5.29 -14.55
C ILE A 210 -6.52 6.00 -13.50
N SER A 211 -6.91 7.25 -13.77
CA SER A 211 -7.80 8.05 -12.93
C SER A 211 -9.12 7.35 -12.68
N LEU A 212 -9.82 6.92 -13.73
CA LEU A 212 -11.13 6.28 -13.61
C LEU A 212 -11.06 4.96 -12.83
N ILE A 213 -10.13 4.07 -13.19
CA ILE A 213 -9.98 2.77 -12.51
C ILE A 213 -9.60 2.96 -11.04
N THR A 214 -8.64 3.83 -10.75
CA THR A 214 -8.23 4.10 -9.36
C THR A 214 -9.38 4.68 -8.54
N GLU A 215 -10.22 5.54 -9.13
CA GLU A 215 -11.38 6.12 -8.46
C GLU A 215 -12.44 5.10 -8.10
N ILE A 216 -12.80 4.23 -9.03
CA ILE A 216 -13.79 3.16 -8.79
C ILE A 216 -13.31 2.26 -7.64
N LEU A 217 -12.03 1.88 -7.65
CA LEU A 217 -11.45 1.08 -6.58
C LEU A 217 -11.38 1.82 -5.24
N CYS A 218 -11.03 3.12 -5.25
CA CYS A 218 -11.03 3.94 -4.03
C CYS A 218 -12.45 4.09 -3.45
N GLN A 219 -13.46 4.30 -4.29
CA GLN A 219 -14.87 4.35 -3.87
C GLN A 219 -15.30 3.03 -3.23
N ALA A 220 -14.91 1.88 -3.80
CA ALA A 220 -15.19 0.57 -3.21
C ALA A 220 -14.51 0.37 -1.84
N VAL A 221 -13.27 0.86 -1.69
CA VAL A 221 -12.55 0.86 -0.40
C VAL A 221 -13.26 1.76 0.61
N GLU A 222 -13.68 2.96 0.21
CA GLU A 222 -14.40 3.91 1.06
C GLU A 222 -15.74 3.33 1.53
N GLU A 223 -16.52 2.70 0.64
CA GLU A 223 -17.73 1.95 0.99
C GLU A 223 -17.43 0.90 2.07
N GLY A 224 -16.37 0.10 1.90
CA GLY A 224 -15.98 -0.92 2.86
C GLY A 224 -15.58 -0.35 4.23
N LEU A 225 -14.86 0.78 4.25
CA LEU A 225 -14.51 1.48 5.48
C LEU A 225 -15.74 2.06 6.19
N ASN A 226 -16.71 2.58 5.44
CA ASN A 226 -17.94 3.15 5.98
C ASN A 226 -18.85 2.06 6.55
N GLU A 227 -19.00 0.93 5.87
CA GLU A 227 -19.71 -0.24 6.40
C GLU A 227 -19.11 -0.71 7.72
N ARG A 228 -17.78 -0.78 7.81
CA ARG A 228 -17.09 -1.14 9.05
C ARG A 228 -17.37 -0.16 10.20
N LYS A 229 -17.40 1.15 9.91
CA LYS A 229 -17.74 2.17 10.93
C LYS A 229 -19.17 1.96 11.44
N MET A 230 -20.12 1.77 10.53
CA MET A 230 -21.52 1.53 10.88
C MET A 230 -21.71 0.24 11.69
N GLU A 231 -20.99 -0.83 11.37
CA GLU A 231 -21.03 -2.09 12.16
C GLU A 231 -20.49 -1.87 13.57
N LYS A 232 -19.39 -1.12 13.74
CA LYS A 232 -18.85 -0.78 15.06
C LYS A 232 -19.78 0.10 15.89
N ASP A 233 -20.54 0.99 15.26
CA ASP A 233 -21.49 1.86 15.96
C ASP A 233 -22.80 1.12 16.34
N LYS A 234 -23.13 0.04 15.62
CA LYS A 234 -24.31 -0.82 15.90
C LYS A 234 -24.07 -1.91 16.95
N GLU A 235 -22.84 -2.14 17.39
CA GLU A 235 -22.52 -3.01 18.54
C GLU A 235 -22.40 -2.18 19.84
N PRO A 236 -23.49 -1.95 20.61
CA PRO A 236 -23.42 -1.24 21.89
C PRO A 236 -22.66 -2.00 22.99
N GLY A 237 -22.45 -3.33 22.85
CA GLY A 237 -21.83 -4.18 23.88
C GLY A 237 -20.34 -3.94 24.14
N THR A 238 -19.63 -3.27 23.23
CA THR A 238 -18.18 -3.03 23.36
C THR A 238 -17.87 -1.78 24.18
N ARG A 239 -18.81 -0.82 24.25
CA ARG A 239 -18.73 0.32 25.18
C ARG A 239 -18.98 -0.13 26.61
N GLU A 240 -19.98 -0.97 26.85
CA GLU A 240 -20.24 -1.52 28.19
C GLU A 240 -19.10 -2.41 28.70
N ARG A 241 -18.53 -3.31 27.89
CA ARG A 241 -17.36 -4.11 28.32
C ARG A 241 -16.12 -3.26 28.64
N ARG A 242 -15.96 -2.11 27.97
CA ARG A 242 -14.85 -1.18 28.22
C ARG A 242 -15.09 -0.30 29.44
N ILE A 243 -16.34 0.00 29.78
CA ILE A 243 -16.73 0.70 31.02
C ILE A 243 -16.63 -0.26 32.21
N ILE A 244 -17.17 -1.47 32.09
CA ILE A 244 -17.09 -2.51 33.14
C ILE A 244 -15.63 -2.87 33.45
N ARG A 245 -14.76 -3.04 32.44
CA ARG A 245 -13.32 -3.26 32.67
C ARG A 245 -12.61 -2.07 33.33
N LYS A 246 -13.09 -0.85 33.11
CA LYS A 246 -12.49 0.35 33.69
C LYS A 246 -12.94 0.54 35.14
N ASP A 247 -14.17 0.16 35.46
CA ASP A 247 -14.73 0.20 36.81
C ASP A 247 -14.23 -0.96 37.68
N THR A 248 -14.05 -2.17 37.14
CA THR A 248 -13.46 -3.31 37.89
C THR A 248 -12.00 -3.07 38.25
N VAL A 249 -11.21 -2.47 37.35
CA VAL A 249 -9.80 -2.15 37.58
C VAL A 249 -9.62 -0.93 38.52
N ALA A 250 -10.63 -0.06 38.63
CA ALA A 250 -10.61 1.05 39.58
C ALA A 250 -11.02 0.64 41.02
N SER A 251 -11.69 -0.50 41.20
CA SER A 251 -12.20 -0.94 42.51
C SER A 251 -11.29 -1.92 43.27
N GLU A 252 -10.35 -2.59 42.60
CA GLU A 252 -9.45 -3.56 43.24
C GLU A 252 -8.00 -3.06 43.23
N GLY A 253 -7.68 -2.20 44.19
CA GLY A 253 -6.30 -1.99 44.62
C GLY A 253 -6.00 -2.80 45.87
N SER A 254 -5.28 -3.92 45.75
CA SER A 254 -4.11 -4.26 46.59
C SER A 254 -3.56 -5.67 46.33
N ALA A 255 -2.24 -5.73 46.19
CA ALA A 255 -1.31 -6.86 46.40
C ALA A 255 -0.99 -7.81 45.21
N PRO A 256 0.28 -8.28 45.12
CA PRO A 256 0.92 -8.65 43.86
C PRO A 256 0.98 -10.18 43.66
N VAL A 257 0.80 -10.63 42.42
CA VAL A 257 1.03 -12.03 42.02
C VAL A 257 1.79 -12.05 40.68
N THR A 258 3.10 -12.27 40.80
CA THR A 258 4.02 -13.02 39.93
C THR A 258 3.76 -13.11 38.42
N GLY A 259 4.71 -12.56 37.64
CA GLY A 259 4.99 -12.86 36.22
C GLY A 259 5.17 -11.58 35.39
N PRO A 260 6.38 -11.30 34.85
CA PRO A 260 6.68 -11.77 33.49
C PRO A 260 8.13 -12.29 33.37
N ALA A 261 8.30 -13.58 33.07
CA ALA A 261 9.60 -14.16 32.72
C ALA A 261 9.84 -14.17 31.19
N GLU A 262 8.80 -13.94 30.37
CA GLU A 262 8.89 -14.05 28.91
C GLU A 262 9.27 -12.71 28.23
N ASP A 263 8.93 -11.57 28.85
CA ASP A 263 9.29 -10.24 28.30
C ASP A 263 10.75 -9.84 28.60
N GLU A 264 11.34 -10.36 29.69
CA GLU A 264 12.76 -10.12 30.01
C GLU A 264 13.70 -10.95 29.11
N GLU A 265 13.30 -12.16 28.69
CA GLU A 265 14.09 -13.00 27.79
C GLU A 265 14.15 -12.42 26.35
N GLU A 266 13.06 -11.83 25.85
CA GLU A 266 13.06 -11.14 24.54
C GLU A 266 13.89 -9.85 24.54
N GLU A 267 13.85 -9.05 25.62
CA GLU A 267 14.71 -7.87 25.76
C GLU A 267 16.20 -8.23 25.92
N GLU A 268 16.53 -9.38 26.54
CA GLU A 268 17.92 -9.83 26.70
C GLU A 268 18.48 -10.40 25.38
N GLU A 269 17.64 -11.05 24.56
CA GLU A 269 18.01 -11.47 23.19
C GLU A 269 18.23 -10.29 22.24
N GLU A 270 17.38 -9.25 22.29
CA GLU A 270 17.59 -8.03 21.49
C GLU A 270 18.89 -7.30 21.87
N ARG A 271 19.21 -7.21 23.17
CA ARG A 271 20.47 -6.58 23.64
C ARG A 271 21.72 -7.40 23.30
N ARG A 272 21.63 -8.73 23.23
CA ARG A 272 22.72 -9.58 22.74
C ARG A 272 22.97 -9.39 21.25
N GLN A 273 21.91 -9.32 20.45
CA GLN A 273 22.03 -9.10 19.01
C GLN A 273 22.55 -7.70 18.66
N GLU A 274 22.27 -6.69 19.49
CA GLU A 274 22.85 -5.34 19.33
C GLU A 274 24.36 -5.32 19.65
N ARG A 275 24.81 -6.01 20.72
CA ARG A 275 26.26 -6.08 21.06
C ARG A 275 27.08 -6.84 20.01
N ASP A 276 26.56 -7.96 19.53
CA ASP A 276 27.26 -8.77 18.51
C ASP A 276 27.34 -8.04 17.15
N ALA A 277 26.42 -7.11 16.88
CA ALA A 277 26.45 -6.28 15.66
C ALA A 277 27.42 -5.09 15.77
N GLU A 278 27.58 -4.52 16.98
CA GLU A 278 28.56 -3.45 17.24
C GLU A 278 30.01 -3.97 17.21
N ASP A 279 30.26 -5.18 17.73
CA ASP A 279 31.59 -5.80 17.71
C ASP A 279 32.06 -6.22 16.30
N LEU A 280 31.14 -6.35 15.33
CA LEU A 280 31.46 -6.65 13.92
C LEU A 280 31.79 -5.39 13.10
N ASP A 281 31.27 -4.22 13.48
CA ASP A 281 31.56 -2.94 12.81
C ASP A 281 32.88 -2.31 13.29
N GLU A 282 33.44 -2.73 14.44
CA GLU A 282 34.76 -2.29 14.93
C GLU A 282 35.94 -3.15 14.41
N ALA A 283 35.66 -4.23 13.66
CA ALA A 283 36.68 -5.17 13.16
C ALA A 283 37.00 -5.04 11.65
N GLU A 284 36.45 -4.06 10.94
CA GLU A 284 36.86 -3.64 9.56
C GLU A 284 37.57 -2.27 9.56
#